data_AF-A0A7Y5VQL5-F1
#
_entry.id   AF-A0A7Y5VQL5-F1
#
_cell.length_a   1.000
_cell.length_b   1.000
_cell.length_c   1.000
_cell.angle_alpha   90.00
_cell.angle_beta   90.00
_cell.angle_gamma   90.00
#
_symmetry.space_group_name_H-M   'P 1'
#
loop_
_entity.id
_entity.type
_entity.pdbx_description
1 polymer ?
#
loop_
_entity_poly.entity_id
_entity_poly.type
_entity_poly.pdbx_seq_one_letter_code
_entity_poly.pdbx_strand_id
1 'polypeptide(L)'
;MTKTIIEPFRIKMVEPLPRTTREQREHFLADARYNPFLLRADQITIDLLTDSGTGAMSTKQWAAMMTGDETYAGSLSYFDLKRVVQDISSMTHVFPVHQGRAAEHLLFRAMNITSGSMVLANAHFDTTRANVEYLGAEAVDL
;
A
#
# COMPACT_ATOMS: atom_id res chain seq x y z
N MET A 1 16.09 8.53 28.62
CA MET A 1 16.92 8.35 27.42
C MET A 1 16.20 7.38 26.49
N THR A 2 16.08 7.72 25.22
CA THR A 2 15.54 6.81 24.19
C THR A 2 16.49 5.63 23.99
N LYS A 3 15.95 4.41 23.91
CA LYS A 3 16.74 3.21 23.62
C LYS A 3 16.91 3.10 22.11
N THR A 4 18.13 3.26 21.61
CA THR A 4 18.44 3.00 20.20
C THR A 4 18.31 1.50 19.93
N ILE A 5 17.56 1.15 18.90
CA ILE A 5 17.42 -0.22 18.40
C ILE A 5 18.41 -0.36 17.22
N ILE A 6 19.19 -1.43 17.20
CA ILE A 6 20.06 -1.76 16.06
C ILE A 6 19.18 -2.45 15.00
N GLU A 7 19.26 -2.00 13.76
CA GLU A 7 18.51 -2.57 12.65
C GLU A 7 18.88 -4.05 12.47
N PRO A 8 17.90 -4.98 12.42
CA PRO A 8 18.16 -6.41 12.22
C PRO A 8 18.42 -6.75 10.73
N PHE A 9 19.01 -5.83 10.00
CA PHE A 9 19.38 -5.94 8.59
C PHE A 9 20.57 -5.01 8.30
N ARG A 10 21.19 -5.19 7.13
CA ARG A 10 22.23 -4.28 6.62
C ARG A 10 21.83 -3.74 5.26
N ILE A 11 22.28 -2.53 4.95
CA ILE A 11 22.04 -1.89 3.66
C ILE A 11 22.72 -2.72 2.55
N LYS A 12 21.96 -3.04 1.49
CA LYS A 12 22.46 -3.73 0.29
C LYS A 12 22.53 -2.80 -0.93
N MET A 13 21.53 -1.93 -1.07
CA MET A 13 21.34 -0.99 -2.16
C MET A 13 20.92 0.35 -1.57
N VAL A 14 21.28 1.44 -2.23
CA VAL A 14 20.90 2.81 -1.83
C VAL A 14 20.28 3.53 -3.01
N GLU A 15 19.36 4.45 -2.71
CA GLU A 15 18.84 5.43 -3.66
C GLU A 15 19.34 6.83 -3.25
N PRO A 16 19.91 7.63 -4.16
CA PRO A 16 20.38 8.97 -3.83
C PRO A 16 19.23 9.89 -3.41
N LEU A 17 19.41 10.62 -2.31
CA LEU A 17 18.43 11.62 -1.86
C LEU A 17 18.70 12.99 -2.52
N PRO A 18 17.65 13.70 -2.99
CA PRO A 18 17.78 15.07 -3.46
C PRO A 18 18.31 16.00 -2.36
N ARG A 19 19.27 16.86 -2.70
CA ARG A 19 19.77 17.92 -1.82
C ARG A 19 19.14 19.24 -2.22
N THR A 20 18.30 19.78 -1.35
CA THR A 20 17.63 21.07 -1.57
C THR A 20 18.11 22.12 -0.57
N THR A 21 18.18 23.37 -1.00
CA THR A 21 18.33 24.52 -0.10
C THR A 21 16.97 24.92 0.46
N ARG A 22 16.98 25.74 1.51
CA ARG A 22 15.74 26.31 2.07
C ARG A 22 14.99 27.15 1.02
N GLU A 23 15.71 28.01 0.30
CA GLU A 23 15.15 28.88 -0.73
C GLU A 23 14.48 28.10 -1.85
N GLN A 24 15.11 27.00 -2.31
CA GLN A 24 14.50 26.09 -3.29
C GLN A 24 13.18 25.50 -2.76
N ARG A 25 13.16 25.04 -1.51
CA ARG A 25 11.93 24.49 -0.91
C ARG A 25 10.83 25.54 -0.74
N GLU A 26 11.18 26.79 -0.41
CA GLU A 26 10.21 27.89 -0.34
C GLU A 26 9.56 28.15 -1.72
N HIS A 27 10.36 28.12 -2.80
CA HIS A 27 9.85 28.24 -4.16
C HIS A 27 8.98 27.03 -4.57
N PHE A 28 9.46 25.80 -4.34
CA PHE A 28 8.71 24.58 -4.66
C PHE A 28 7.36 24.53 -3.94
N LEU A 29 7.31 24.93 -2.67
CA LEU A 29 6.07 25.00 -1.91
C LEU A 29 5.12 26.07 -2.45
N ALA A 30 5.63 27.25 -2.82
CA ALA A 30 4.82 28.29 -3.44
C ALA A 30 4.21 27.82 -4.77
N ASP A 31 5.01 27.19 -5.63
CA ASP A 31 4.57 26.64 -6.92
C ASP A 31 3.54 25.52 -6.74
N ALA A 32 3.74 24.67 -5.73
CA ALA A 32 2.79 23.62 -5.32
C ALA A 32 1.54 24.17 -4.59
N ARG A 33 1.37 25.50 -4.54
CA ARG A 33 0.28 26.18 -3.81
C ARG A 33 0.16 25.69 -2.36
N TYR A 34 1.29 25.44 -1.73
CA TYR A 34 1.43 24.94 -0.36
C TYR A 34 0.74 23.59 -0.11
N ASN A 35 0.52 22.79 -1.16
CA ASN A 35 0.04 21.41 -1.05
C ASN A 35 1.18 20.42 -1.33
N PRO A 36 1.71 19.72 -0.32
CA PRO A 36 2.80 18.75 -0.51
C PRO A 36 2.48 17.60 -1.47
N PHE A 37 1.20 17.25 -1.67
CA PHE A 37 0.81 16.23 -2.68
C PHE A 37 1.16 16.63 -4.12
N LEU A 38 1.41 17.92 -4.37
CA LEU A 38 1.78 18.45 -5.69
C LEU A 38 3.29 18.62 -5.85
N LEU A 39 4.09 18.32 -4.83
CA LEU A 39 5.54 18.30 -4.94
C LEU A 39 6.01 17.11 -5.78
N ARG A 40 7.08 17.31 -6.53
CA ARG A 40 7.76 16.24 -7.27
C ARG A 40 8.72 15.49 -6.34
N ALA A 41 8.96 14.21 -6.60
CA ALA A 41 9.89 13.40 -5.82
C ALA A 41 11.32 13.98 -5.78
N ASP A 42 11.80 14.62 -6.85
CA ASP A 42 13.11 15.27 -6.91
C ASP A 42 13.22 16.56 -6.09
N GLN A 43 12.10 17.04 -5.52
CA GLN A 43 12.02 18.19 -4.62
C GLN A 43 11.98 17.78 -3.14
N ILE A 44 11.90 16.48 -2.85
CA ILE A 44 11.66 15.93 -1.51
C ILE A 44 12.91 15.15 -1.07
N THR A 45 13.52 15.55 0.05
CA THR A 45 14.72 14.85 0.58
C THR A 45 14.36 13.62 1.43
N ILE A 46 13.30 13.70 2.24
CA ILE A 46 12.77 12.57 3.02
C ILE A 46 11.26 12.60 2.80
N ASP A 47 10.74 11.55 2.18
CA ASP A 47 9.30 11.41 1.93
C ASP A 47 8.65 10.58 3.05
N LEU A 48 7.72 11.20 3.76
CA LEU A 48 6.94 10.60 4.85
C LEU A 48 5.44 10.68 4.54
N LEU A 49 5.06 10.87 3.27
CA LEU A 49 3.67 11.06 2.86
C LEU A 49 2.84 9.79 3.11
N THR A 50 3.40 8.61 2.87
CA THR A 50 2.74 7.32 3.06
C THR A 50 3.76 6.19 3.25
N ASP A 51 3.33 5.14 3.95
CA ASP A 51 4.00 3.84 4.03
C ASP A 51 3.52 2.86 2.93
N SER A 52 2.58 3.27 2.08
CA SER A 52 1.98 2.43 1.04
C SER A 52 2.90 2.31 -0.18
N GLY A 53 3.51 1.13 -0.35
CA GLY A 53 4.35 0.82 -1.52
C GLY A 53 5.74 1.45 -1.51
N THR A 54 6.12 2.14 -0.43
CA THR A 54 7.41 2.84 -0.28
C THR A 54 8.46 2.02 0.49
N GLY A 55 8.19 0.75 0.74
CA GLY A 55 9.09 -0.14 1.49
C GLY A 55 10.33 -0.59 0.70
N ALA A 56 11.47 -0.70 1.37
CA ALA A 56 12.69 -1.26 0.79
C ALA A 56 12.64 -2.81 0.77
N MET A 57 12.67 -3.40 -0.42
CA MET A 57 12.69 -4.86 -0.58
C MET A 57 14.05 -5.48 -0.25
N SER A 58 14.03 -6.67 0.33
CA SER A 58 15.22 -7.49 0.58
C SER A 58 15.82 -8.06 -0.71
N THR A 59 17.06 -8.55 -0.62
CA THR A 59 17.70 -9.27 -1.75
C THR A 59 16.92 -10.50 -2.20
N LYS A 60 16.20 -11.16 -1.28
CA LYS A 60 15.41 -12.36 -1.60
C LYS A 60 14.18 -11.98 -2.44
N GLN A 61 13.53 -10.86 -2.13
CA GLN A 61 12.41 -10.35 -2.91
C GLN A 61 12.87 -9.91 -4.31
N TRP A 62 14.00 -9.19 -4.42
CA TRP A 62 14.59 -8.88 -5.72
C TRP A 62 14.94 -10.13 -6.54
N ALA A 63 15.51 -11.17 -5.92
CA ALA A 63 15.77 -12.44 -6.61
C ALA A 63 14.49 -13.10 -7.10
N ALA A 64 13.43 -13.13 -6.28
CA ALA A 64 12.14 -13.71 -6.66
C ALA A 64 11.49 -12.98 -7.85
N MET A 65 11.62 -11.65 -7.92
CA MET A 65 11.15 -10.88 -9.08
C MET A 65 11.86 -11.29 -10.38
N MET A 66 13.15 -11.62 -10.32
CA MET A 66 13.91 -12.03 -11.53
C MET A 66 13.54 -13.43 -12.02
N THR A 67 12.86 -14.23 -11.18
CA THR A 67 12.41 -15.59 -11.50
C THR A 67 10.89 -15.71 -11.48
N GLY A 68 10.17 -14.58 -11.66
CA GLY A 68 8.71 -14.57 -11.69
C GLY A 68 8.15 -15.42 -12.83
N ASP A 69 7.08 -16.16 -12.56
CA ASP A 69 6.36 -16.92 -13.58
C ASP A 69 5.19 -16.08 -14.13
N GLU A 70 5.38 -15.57 -15.35
CA GLU A 70 4.45 -14.70 -16.08
C GLU A 70 3.35 -15.49 -16.84
N THR A 71 3.16 -16.78 -16.54
CA THR A 71 2.12 -17.59 -17.16
C THR A 71 0.73 -17.06 -16.80
N TYR A 72 -0.09 -16.80 -17.84
CA TYR A 72 -1.42 -16.19 -17.69
C TYR A 72 -2.38 -16.97 -16.78
N ALA A 73 -2.36 -18.30 -16.83
CA ALA A 73 -3.19 -19.16 -16.00
C ALA A 73 -2.36 -20.31 -15.44
N GLY A 74 -2.37 -20.48 -14.11
CA GLY A 74 -1.59 -21.51 -13.44
C GLY A 74 -0.14 -21.13 -13.10
N SER A 75 0.16 -19.83 -12.98
CA SER A 75 1.47 -19.34 -12.53
C SER A 75 1.93 -20.00 -11.23
N LEU A 76 3.16 -20.50 -11.20
CA LEU A 76 3.81 -21.04 -10.02
C LEU A 76 3.92 -19.99 -8.90
N SER A 77 4.15 -18.72 -9.26
CA SER A 77 4.20 -17.61 -8.31
C SER A 77 2.87 -17.42 -7.56
N TYR A 78 1.73 -17.68 -8.22
CA TYR A 78 0.43 -17.67 -7.55
C TYR A 78 0.29 -18.81 -6.53
N PHE A 79 0.75 -20.02 -6.84
CA PHE A 79 0.66 -21.14 -5.90
C PHE A 79 1.56 -20.92 -4.67
N ASP A 80 2.72 -20.31 -4.84
CA ASP A 80 3.58 -19.88 -3.73
C ASP A 80 2.89 -18.83 -2.85
N LEU A 81 2.31 -17.79 -3.45
CA LEU A 81 1.53 -16.77 -2.73
C LEU A 81 0.38 -17.41 -1.96
N LYS A 82 -0.42 -18.26 -2.63
CA LYS A 82 -1.58 -18.93 -2.04
C LYS A 82 -1.16 -19.76 -0.82
N ARG A 83 -0.10 -20.57 -0.95
CA ARG A 83 0.41 -21.39 0.15
C ARG A 83 0.80 -20.53 1.35
N VAL A 84 1.59 -19.48 1.14
CA VAL A 84 2.03 -18.60 2.24
C VAL A 84 0.86 -17.88 2.91
N VAL A 85 -0.10 -17.37 2.13
CA VAL A 85 -1.32 -16.73 2.68
C VAL A 85 -2.12 -17.74 3.50
N GLN A 86 -2.29 -18.97 3.00
CA GLN A 86 -2.96 -20.05 3.73
C GLN A 86 -2.23 -20.40 5.03
N ASP A 87 -0.91 -20.51 5.01
CA ASP A 87 -0.08 -20.82 6.16
C ASP A 87 -0.20 -19.75 7.27
N ILE A 88 -0.27 -18.46 6.89
CA ILE A 88 -0.33 -17.33 7.84
C ILE A 88 -1.76 -17.07 8.34
N SER A 89 -2.76 -17.14 7.47
CA SER A 89 -4.13 -16.69 7.76
C SER A 89 -5.15 -17.81 7.97
N SER A 90 -4.81 -19.05 7.61
CA SER A 90 -5.74 -20.20 7.56
C SER A 90 -6.93 -20.01 6.60
N MET A 91 -6.91 -19.02 5.70
CA MET A 91 -8.00 -18.78 4.74
C MET A 91 -7.99 -19.81 3.60
N THR A 92 -9.10 -20.53 3.41
CA THR A 92 -9.19 -21.57 2.36
C THR A 92 -9.03 -21.03 0.95
N HIS A 93 -9.61 -19.87 0.64
CA HIS A 93 -9.63 -19.29 -0.70
C HIS A 93 -8.80 -18.01 -0.74
N VAL A 94 -7.97 -17.88 -1.78
CA VAL A 94 -7.05 -16.74 -1.98
C VAL A 94 -7.25 -16.22 -3.40
N PHE A 95 -7.59 -14.94 -3.53
CA PHE A 95 -7.76 -14.26 -4.80
C PHE A 95 -6.82 -13.05 -4.84
N PRO A 96 -5.75 -13.07 -5.67
CA PRO A 96 -4.84 -11.94 -5.75
C PRO A 96 -5.52 -10.76 -6.44
N VAL A 97 -5.21 -9.56 -5.97
CA VAL A 97 -5.59 -8.29 -6.59
C VAL A 97 -4.36 -7.39 -6.64
N HIS A 98 -4.41 -6.32 -7.43
CA HIS A 98 -3.27 -5.42 -7.56
C HIS A 98 -2.95 -4.65 -6.26
N GLN A 99 -3.96 -4.33 -5.42
CA GLN A 99 -3.77 -3.72 -4.09
C GLN A 99 -5.06 -3.76 -3.22
N GLY A 100 -4.97 -3.28 -1.98
CA GLY A 100 -6.05 -3.35 -0.98
C GLY A 100 -7.42 -2.85 -1.45
N ARG A 101 -7.50 -1.64 -2.04
CA ARG A 101 -8.80 -1.05 -2.47
C ARG A 101 -9.57 -1.89 -3.50
N ALA A 102 -8.87 -2.73 -4.27
CA ALA A 102 -9.50 -3.63 -5.22
C ALA A 102 -10.05 -4.89 -4.55
N ALA A 103 -9.39 -5.38 -3.51
CA ALA A 103 -9.93 -6.46 -2.67
C ALA A 103 -11.21 -6.01 -1.98
N GLU A 104 -11.22 -4.79 -1.41
CA GLU A 104 -12.41 -4.19 -0.78
C GLU A 104 -13.58 -4.14 -1.77
N HIS A 105 -13.34 -3.62 -2.97
CA HIS A 105 -14.37 -3.51 -4.01
C HIS A 105 -14.99 -4.87 -4.37
N LEU A 106 -14.15 -5.88 -4.62
CA LEU A 106 -14.61 -7.22 -4.97
C LEU A 106 -15.36 -7.87 -3.80
N LEU A 107 -14.84 -7.74 -2.58
CA LEU A 107 -15.44 -8.33 -1.39
C LEU A 107 -16.83 -7.75 -1.12
N PHE A 108 -16.97 -6.42 -1.11
CA PHE A 108 -18.27 -5.79 -0.82
C PHE A 108 -19.31 -6.12 -1.88
N ARG A 109 -18.92 -6.23 -3.16
CA ARG A 109 -19.83 -6.73 -4.21
C ARG A 109 -20.20 -8.19 -4.02
N ALA A 110 -19.24 -9.05 -3.70
CA ALA A 110 -19.48 -10.47 -3.45
C ALA A 110 -20.40 -10.69 -2.23
N MET A 111 -20.33 -9.81 -1.24
CA MET A 111 -21.22 -9.79 -0.07
C MET A 111 -22.60 -9.18 -0.35
N ASN A 112 -22.87 -8.73 -1.57
CA ASN A 112 -24.10 -8.07 -1.96
C ASN A 112 -24.42 -6.82 -1.12
N ILE A 113 -23.38 -6.07 -0.73
CA ILE A 113 -23.53 -4.76 -0.10
C ILE A 113 -24.18 -3.81 -1.11
N THR A 114 -25.30 -3.23 -0.73
CA THR A 114 -26.16 -2.40 -1.58
C THR A 114 -26.84 -1.30 -0.77
N SER A 115 -27.61 -0.43 -1.42
CA SER A 115 -28.36 0.63 -0.73
C SER A 115 -29.24 0.08 0.39
N GLY A 116 -29.17 0.72 1.56
CA GLY A 116 -29.82 0.27 2.79
C GLY A 116 -29.00 -0.72 3.63
N SER A 117 -27.86 -1.21 3.12
CA SER A 117 -26.89 -1.93 3.95
C SER A 117 -26.15 -0.98 4.87
N MET A 118 -25.77 -1.46 6.06
CA MET A 118 -24.83 -0.78 6.95
C MET A 118 -23.58 -1.64 7.11
N VAL A 119 -22.40 -1.04 6.95
CA VAL A 119 -21.11 -1.68 7.20
C VAL A 119 -20.52 -1.03 8.46
N LEU A 120 -20.31 -1.83 9.50
CA LEU A 120 -19.78 -1.37 10.77
C LEU A 120 -18.27 -1.64 10.83
N ALA A 121 -17.49 -0.66 11.28
CA ALA A 121 -16.07 -0.84 11.60
C ALA A 121 -15.70 -0.04 12.84
N ASN A 122 -14.61 -0.43 13.50
CA ASN A 122 -14.00 0.39 14.57
C ASN A 122 -13.40 1.70 14.03
N ALA A 123 -13.05 1.75 12.75
CA ALA A 123 -12.87 2.95 11.93
C ALA A 123 -12.66 2.48 10.48
N HIS A 124 -13.42 3.01 9.54
CA HIS A 124 -13.18 2.75 8.12
C HIS A 124 -11.96 3.55 7.65
N PHE A 125 -11.05 2.89 6.93
CA PHE A 125 -10.03 3.58 6.14
C PHE A 125 -10.68 4.29 4.93
N ASP A 126 -10.04 5.34 4.42
CA ASP A 126 -10.56 6.23 3.39
C ASP A 126 -11.15 5.47 2.18
N THR A 127 -10.38 4.54 1.60
CA THR A 127 -10.85 3.76 0.45
C THR A 127 -11.88 2.71 0.82
N THR A 128 -11.84 2.19 2.05
CA THR A 128 -12.83 1.24 2.54
C THR A 128 -14.20 1.92 2.63
N ARG A 129 -14.27 3.09 3.28
CA ARG A 129 -15.47 3.91 3.35
C ARG A 129 -15.98 4.27 1.95
N ALA A 130 -15.09 4.75 1.09
CA ALA A 130 -15.45 5.12 -0.28
C ALA A 130 -16.06 3.94 -1.06
N ASN A 131 -15.51 2.72 -0.91
CA ASN A 131 -16.04 1.52 -1.55
C ASN A 131 -17.42 1.12 -1.02
N VAL A 132 -17.70 1.30 0.28
CA VAL A 132 -19.02 1.06 0.89
C VAL A 132 -20.04 2.07 0.36
N GLU A 133 -19.73 3.36 0.49
CA GLU A 133 -20.64 4.45 0.13
C GLU A 133 -20.90 4.52 -1.39
N TYR A 134 -19.93 4.11 -2.21
CA TYR A 134 -20.10 3.96 -3.66
C TYR A 134 -21.20 2.95 -4.03
N LEU A 135 -21.44 1.95 -3.18
CA LEU A 135 -22.53 0.96 -3.35
C LEU A 135 -23.87 1.46 -2.78
N GLY A 136 -23.93 2.70 -2.27
CA GLY A 136 -25.10 3.30 -1.64
C GLY A 136 -25.36 2.82 -0.21
N ALA A 137 -24.43 2.06 0.37
CA ALA A 137 -24.50 1.59 1.74
C ALA A 137 -23.95 2.65 2.72
N GLU A 138 -24.32 2.53 4.00
CA GLU A 138 -23.83 3.42 5.05
C GLU A 138 -22.59 2.81 5.73
N ALA A 139 -21.48 3.55 5.75
CA ALA A 139 -20.28 3.19 6.50
C ALA A 139 -20.33 3.84 7.89
N VAL A 140 -20.44 3.02 8.93
CA VAL A 140 -20.60 3.45 10.33
C VAL A 140 -19.33 3.13 11.13
N ASP A 141 -18.73 4.16 11.70
CA ASP A 141 -17.60 4.03 12.63
C ASP A 141 -18.14 3.94 14.08
N LEU A 142 -17.66 2.95 14.84
CA LEU A 142 -18.09 2.65 16.23
C LEU A 142 -17.21 3.31 17.31
#